data_AF-A0A7W1NX31-F1
#
_entry.id   AF-A0A7W1NX31-F1
#
_cell.length_a   1.000
_cell.length_b   1.000
_cell.length_c   1.000
_cell.angle_alpha   90.00
_cell.angle_beta   90.00
_cell.angle_gamma   90.00
#
_symmetry.space_group_name_H-M   'P 1'
#
loop_
_entity.id
_entity.type
_entity.pdbx_description
1 polymer ?
#
loop_
_entity_poly.entity_id
_entity_poly.type
_entity_poly.pdbx_seq_one_letter_code
_entity_poly.pdbx_strand_id
1 'polypeptide(L)'
;MLKIIHYDWLTWPEVVDLPRDIPFVLRMGEGSIINEAAKHIGSETICLLPSLPYGWQTSVAPVSEKMLQRVVTAIFDGLREQGFTRFFVVHSGNEQLASEHVEQIFLPRFPAYDPPPLAATQQRVILIPCGHTEQHGYHLPLNTDTVIIGAIANGTAEEIPEQAETLPTLPYGVSMYRDSFAGTLNLGGRVFEDFLLEVIDGLVARGADRFYLMSGHGGNGSFLHNVVKYAGDHHHHIFATTTFLHTSGHLGAPAIDQYRKSAIGGMGHACELETAYLLYLRPELCKMERVVDEPNFISTPNYYMDWIEGGALIMSATWEDDTLTGAYGSGSVATVENGERWLKVAIEEKVAHVQEIHEQARRRLERRAEQTTQGLTSESVLKKQSWRT
;
A
#
# COMPACT_ATOMS: atom_id res chain seq x y z
N MET A 1 -30.22 -10.85 11.76
CA MET A 1 -29.13 -9.93 12.20
C MET A 1 -28.14 -9.91 11.05
N LEU A 2 -27.74 -8.72 10.55
CA LEU A 2 -26.82 -8.63 9.42
C LEU A 2 -25.47 -9.27 9.78
N LYS A 3 -24.99 -10.20 8.96
CA LYS A 3 -23.65 -10.78 9.06
C LYS A 3 -22.71 -10.04 8.10
N ILE A 4 -21.66 -9.42 8.64
CA ILE A 4 -20.63 -8.74 7.86
C ILE A 4 -19.37 -9.62 7.90
N ILE A 5 -18.88 -10.00 6.73
CA ILE A 5 -17.59 -10.67 6.57
C ILE A 5 -16.59 -9.61 6.11
N HIS A 6 -15.55 -9.35 6.90
CA HIS A 6 -14.45 -8.48 6.50
C HIS A 6 -13.52 -9.28 5.59
N TYR A 7 -13.55 -8.99 4.29
CA TYR A 7 -12.80 -9.75 3.29
C TYR A 7 -11.32 -9.80 3.61
N ASP A 8 -10.77 -8.66 4.02
CA ASP A 8 -9.36 -8.44 4.29
C ASP A 8 -8.86 -9.11 5.58
N TRP A 9 -9.78 -9.63 6.40
CA TRP A 9 -9.48 -10.40 7.61
C TRP A 9 -9.46 -11.91 7.36
N LEU A 10 -9.88 -12.34 6.18
CA LEU A 10 -9.88 -13.74 5.81
C LEU A 10 -8.45 -14.22 5.51
N THR A 11 -8.24 -15.52 5.60
CA THR A 11 -7.11 -16.21 4.95
C THR A 11 -7.55 -16.67 3.57
N TRP A 12 -6.63 -16.87 2.61
CA TRP A 12 -7.03 -17.25 1.26
C TRP A 12 -7.89 -18.53 1.14
N PRO A 13 -7.73 -19.59 1.96
CA PRO A 13 -8.63 -20.74 1.89
C PRO A 13 -10.08 -20.40 2.24
N GLU A 14 -10.29 -19.42 3.13
CA GLU A 14 -11.64 -18.99 3.49
C GLU A 14 -12.29 -18.18 2.38
N VAL A 15 -11.50 -17.50 1.55
CA VAL A 15 -11.99 -16.87 0.31
C VAL A 15 -12.48 -17.93 -0.67
N VAL A 16 -11.80 -19.08 -0.73
CA VAL A 16 -12.24 -20.22 -1.57
C VAL A 16 -13.62 -20.73 -1.14
N ASP A 17 -13.89 -20.74 0.16
CA ASP A 17 -15.14 -21.22 0.74
C ASP A 17 -16.31 -20.21 0.64
N LEU A 18 -16.06 -18.97 0.19
CA LEU A 18 -17.12 -17.98 0.02
C LEU A 18 -18.09 -18.35 -1.12
N PRO A 19 -19.41 -18.17 -0.92
CA PRO A 19 -20.38 -18.27 -2.01
C PRO A 19 -20.06 -17.28 -3.13
N ARG A 20 -20.06 -17.73 -4.39
CA ARG A 20 -19.68 -16.90 -5.54
C ARG A 20 -20.70 -15.82 -5.90
N ASP A 21 -21.90 -15.92 -5.34
CA ASP A 21 -22.97 -14.95 -5.39
C ASP A 21 -23.07 -14.10 -4.10
N ILE A 22 -22.08 -14.16 -3.20
CA ILE A 22 -22.04 -13.26 -2.04
C ILE A 22 -21.89 -11.80 -2.49
N PRO A 23 -22.66 -10.85 -1.92
CA PRO A 23 -22.51 -9.43 -2.26
C PRO A 23 -21.21 -8.86 -1.72
N PHE A 24 -20.34 -8.41 -2.62
CA PHE A 24 -19.15 -7.62 -2.28
C PHE A 24 -19.48 -6.14 -2.21
N VAL A 25 -19.02 -5.48 -1.16
CA VAL A 25 -19.29 -4.07 -0.89
C VAL A 25 -17.97 -3.32 -0.75
N LEU A 26 -17.68 -2.44 -1.71
CA LEU A 26 -16.61 -1.44 -1.60
C LEU A 26 -17.20 -0.14 -1.06
N ARG A 27 -16.62 0.39 0.02
CA ARG A 27 -17.01 1.69 0.59
C ARG A 27 -15.95 2.76 0.33
N MET A 28 -16.41 3.99 0.12
CA MET A 28 -15.55 5.17 0.09
C MET A 28 -15.45 5.77 1.50
N GLY A 29 -14.28 5.73 2.11
CA GLY A 29 -14.03 6.23 3.47
C GLY A 29 -14.57 5.33 4.60
N GLU A 30 -14.49 5.84 5.84
CA GLU A 30 -14.97 5.15 7.05
C GLU A 30 -16.33 5.68 7.57
N GLY A 31 -17.24 4.80 8.01
CA GLY A 31 -18.53 5.22 8.57
C GLY A 31 -19.59 4.11 8.65
N SER A 32 -20.74 4.43 9.26
CA SER A 32 -21.82 3.48 9.60
C SER A 32 -22.83 3.19 8.48
N ILE A 33 -22.44 3.31 7.21
CA ILE A 33 -23.31 3.17 6.02
C ILE A 33 -23.66 1.73 5.64
N ILE A 34 -23.02 0.76 6.29
CA ILE A 34 -23.04 -0.64 5.87
C ILE A 34 -24.39 -1.31 6.14
N ASN A 35 -25.08 -0.92 7.22
CA ASN A 35 -26.38 -1.48 7.57
C ASN A 35 -27.46 -1.08 6.55
N GLU A 36 -27.43 0.16 6.07
CA GLU A 36 -28.32 0.68 5.04
C GLU A 36 -28.00 0.06 3.67
N ALA A 37 -26.72 -0.06 3.33
CA ALA A 37 -26.29 -0.74 2.11
C ALA A 37 -26.80 -2.18 2.08
N ALA A 38 -26.64 -2.94 3.16
CA ALA A 38 -27.12 -4.32 3.24
C ALA A 38 -28.64 -4.45 3.05
N LYS A 39 -29.42 -3.51 3.61
CA LYS A 39 -30.88 -3.44 3.38
C LYS A 39 -31.22 -3.20 1.91
N HIS A 40 -30.47 -2.34 1.23
CA HIS A 40 -30.65 -2.06 -0.19
C HIS A 40 -30.31 -3.28 -1.07
N ILE A 41 -29.23 -3.98 -0.74
CA ILE A 41 -28.77 -5.20 -1.42
C ILE A 41 -29.75 -6.37 -1.24
N GLY A 42 -30.57 -6.34 -0.18
CA GLY A 42 -31.52 -7.40 0.14
C GLY A 42 -30.85 -8.69 0.60
N SER A 43 -29.68 -8.60 1.25
CA SER A 43 -28.93 -9.76 1.73
C SER A 43 -28.71 -9.70 3.25
N GLU A 44 -28.83 -10.85 3.90
CA GLU A 44 -28.51 -11.01 5.33
C GLU A 44 -27.01 -11.18 5.60
N THR A 45 -26.22 -11.48 4.55
CA THR A 45 -24.76 -11.58 4.62
C THR A 45 -24.12 -10.79 3.49
N ILE A 46 -23.11 -10.00 3.82
CA ILE A 46 -22.30 -9.26 2.85
C ILE A 46 -20.81 -9.46 3.12
N CYS A 47 -20.00 -9.33 2.08
CA CYS A 47 -18.54 -9.30 2.17
C CYS A 47 -18.05 -7.87 1.97
N LEU A 48 -17.48 -7.28 3.02
CA LEU A 48 -16.97 -5.91 3.01
C LEU A 48 -15.51 -5.92 2.57
N LEU A 49 -15.21 -5.18 1.50
CA LEU A 49 -13.85 -4.93 1.04
C LEU A 49 -13.17 -3.84 1.90
N PRO A 50 -11.82 -3.79 1.93
CA PRO A 50 -11.11 -2.65 2.48
C PRO A 50 -11.69 -1.33 1.94
N SER A 51 -11.91 -0.34 2.79
CA SER A 51 -12.32 0.98 2.30
C SER A 51 -11.24 1.53 1.36
N LEU A 52 -11.66 2.14 0.25
CA LEU A 52 -10.77 3.10 -0.41
C LEU A 52 -10.71 4.32 0.53
N PRO A 53 -9.52 4.75 1.00
CA PRO A 53 -9.44 5.74 2.08
C PRO A 53 -9.33 7.19 1.59
N TYR A 54 -9.02 7.40 0.31
CA TYR A 54 -9.08 8.68 -0.39
C TYR A 54 -9.24 8.47 -1.91
N GLY A 55 -9.41 9.54 -2.67
CA GLY A 55 -9.56 9.52 -4.13
C GLY A 55 -10.91 10.06 -4.62
N TRP A 56 -11.95 10.05 -3.78
CA TRP A 56 -13.23 10.69 -4.10
C TRP A 56 -13.19 12.19 -3.81
N GLN A 57 -14.18 12.94 -4.32
CA GLN A 57 -14.10 14.39 -4.47
C GLN A 57 -13.93 15.16 -3.15
N THR A 58 -14.49 14.63 -2.06
CA THR A 58 -14.44 15.23 -0.72
C THR A 58 -13.37 14.62 0.18
N SER A 59 -12.57 13.69 -0.32
CA SER A 59 -11.49 13.07 0.45
C SER A 59 -10.29 14.00 0.64
N VAL A 60 -9.35 13.58 1.49
CA VAL A 60 -8.10 14.30 1.74
C VAL A 60 -7.21 14.43 0.49
N ALA A 61 -7.36 13.53 -0.48
CA ALA A 61 -6.59 13.53 -1.73
C ALA A 61 -7.49 13.05 -2.88
N PRO A 62 -8.33 13.94 -3.43
CA PRO A 62 -9.22 13.59 -4.54
C PRO A 62 -8.41 13.35 -5.82
N VAL A 63 -8.88 12.41 -6.65
CA VAL A 63 -8.42 12.20 -8.03
C VAL A 63 -9.56 12.50 -8.99
N SER A 64 -9.29 12.50 -10.29
CA SER A 64 -10.33 12.65 -11.30
C SER A 64 -11.34 11.50 -11.21
N GLU A 65 -12.61 11.78 -11.52
CA GLU A 65 -13.68 10.76 -11.52
C GLU A 65 -13.32 9.57 -12.42
N LYS A 66 -12.70 9.85 -13.58
CA LYS A 66 -12.21 8.82 -14.50
C LYS A 66 -11.16 7.92 -13.85
N MET A 67 -10.25 8.48 -13.07
CA MET A 67 -9.26 7.70 -12.34
C MET A 67 -9.91 6.86 -11.25
N LEU A 68 -10.85 7.43 -10.50
CA LEU A 68 -11.60 6.70 -9.49
C LEU A 68 -12.40 5.53 -10.10
N GLN A 69 -13.05 5.73 -11.25
CA GLN A 69 -13.72 4.66 -12.01
C GLN A 69 -12.76 3.52 -12.37
N ARG A 70 -11.54 3.83 -12.82
CA ARG A 70 -10.51 2.83 -13.13
C ARG A 70 -10.09 2.03 -11.91
N VAL A 71 -9.91 2.70 -10.76
CA VAL A 71 -9.58 2.03 -9.48
C VAL A 71 -10.70 1.08 -9.06
N VAL A 72 -11.95 1.57 -9.02
CA VAL A 72 -13.11 0.75 -8.64
C VAL A 72 -13.27 -0.45 -9.58
N THR A 73 -13.11 -0.23 -10.88
CA THR A 73 -13.18 -1.31 -11.88
C THR A 73 -12.09 -2.36 -11.64
N ALA A 74 -10.84 -1.94 -11.44
CA ALA A 74 -9.73 -2.87 -11.21
C ALA A 74 -9.90 -3.72 -9.94
N ILE A 75 -10.41 -3.12 -8.85
CA ILE A 75 -10.72 -3.84 -7.60
C ILE A 75 -11.72 -4.96 -7.88
N PHE A 76 -12.82 -4.66 -8.57
CA PHE A 76 -13.88 -5.64 -8.83
C PHE A 76 -13.52 -6.65 -9.92
N ASP A 77 -12.74 -6.28 -10.93
CA ASP A 77 -12.27 -7.21 -11.96
C ASP A 77 -11.42 -8.33 -11.34
N GLY A 78 -10.59 -8.02 -10.33
CA GLY A 78 -9.87 -9.04 -9.56
C GLY A 78 -10.76 -10.08 -8.88
N LEU A 79 -11.94 -9.67 -8.38
CA LEU A 79 -12.91 -10.59 -7.78
C LEU A 79 -13.71 -11.35 -8.84
N ARG A 80 -14.02 -10.71 -9.97
CA ARG A 80 -14.71 -11.35 -11.10
C ARG A 80 -13.92 -12.49 -11.69
N GLU A 81 -12.62 -12.30 -11.85
CA GLU A 81 -11.71 -13.34 -12.34
C GLU A 81 -11.63 -14.53 -11.37
N GLN A 82 -11.87 -14.30 -10.08
CA GLN A 82 -12.05 -15.35 -9.06
C GLN A 82 -13.47 -15.93 -9.02
N GLY A 83 -14.33 -15.57 -9.98
CA GLY A 83 -15.67 -16.14 -10.18
C GLY A 83 -16.79 -15.48 -9.36
N PHE A 84 -16.53 -14.40 -8.63
CA PHE A 84 -17.58 -13.67 -7.91
C PHE A 84 -18.46 -12.86 -8.88
N THR A 85 -19.72 -12.61 -8.50
CA THR A 85 -20.73 -12.09 -9.46
C THR A 85 -21.52 -10.86 -9.00
N ARG A 86 -21.42 -10.46 -7.72
CA ARG A 86 -22.24 -9.37 -7.15
C ARG A 86 -21.38 -8.29 -6.51
N PHE A 87 -21.38 -7.10 -7.11
CA PHE A 87 -20.47 -6.02 -6.73
C PHE A 87 -21.24 -4.71 -6.49
N PHE A 88 -21.00 -4.11 -5.33
CA PHE A 88 -21.65 -2.88 -4.91
C PHE A 88 -20.61 -1.86 -4.47
N VAL A 89 -20.66 -0.67 -5.05
CA VAL A 89 -19.91 0.50 -4.55
C VAL A 89 -20.86 1.40 -3.77
N VAL A 90 -20.49 1.73 -2.53
CA VAL A 90 -21.29 2.56 -1.63
C VAL A 90 -20.54 3.85 -1.33
N HIS A 91 -21.20 4.97 -1.59
CA HIS A 91 -20.64 6.30 -1.39
C HIS A 91 -21.75 7.32 -1.07
N SER A 92 -21.35 8.48 -0.55
CA SER A 92 -22.25 9.61 -0.24
C SER A 92 -21.95 10.85 -1.08
N GLY A 93 -21.02 10.78 -2.02
CA GLY A 93 -20.64 11.86 -2.93
C GLY A 93 -21.39 11.85 -4.27
N ASN A 94 -20.98 12.70 -5.20
CA ASN A 94 -21.64 12.86 -6.51
C ASN A 94 -21.00 12.03 -7.62
N GLU A 95 -20.06 11.14 -7.28
CA GLU A 95 -19.29 10.37 -8.25
C GLU A 95 -20.19 9.39 -9.03
N GLN A 96 -19.93 9.23 -10.32
CA GLN A 96 -20.57 8.21 -11.15
C GLN A 96 -19.62 7.00 -11.27
N LEU A 97 -19.88 5.95 -10.51
CA LEU A 97 -19.01 4.78 -10.36
C LEU A 97 -19.66 3.46 -10.82
N ALA A 98 -20.93 3.50 -11.20
CA ALA A 98 -21.62 2.36 -11.78
C ALA A 98 -20.96 1.91 -13.09
N SER A 99 -20.96 0.60 -13.32
CA SER A 99 -20.52 -0.01 -14.57
C SER A 99 -21.45 -1.16 -14.96
N GLU A 100 -21.16 -1.87 -16.06
CA GLU A 100 -21.94 -3.05 -16.47
C GLU A 100 -22.06 -4.11 -15.35
N HIS A 101 -21.04 -4.22 -14.50
CA HIS A 101 -20.95 -5.26 -13.46
C HIS A 101 -20.95 -4.71 -12.03
N VAL A 102 -20.92 -3.38 -11.85
CA VAL A 102 -20.86 -2.75 -10.53
C VAL A 102 -22.11 -1.91 -10.32
N GLU A 103 -22.88 -2.29 -9.31
CA GLU A 103 -24.04 -1.55 -8.86
C GLU A 103 -23.62 -0.44 -7.88
N GLN A 104 -24.14 0.77 -8.07
CA GLN A 104 -23.82 1.92 -7.24
C GLN A 104 -24.97 2.21 -6.27
N ILE A 105 -24.66 2.30 -4.98
CA ILE A 105 -25.61 2.65 -3.92
C ILE A 105 -25.22 4.02 -3.34
N PHE A 106 -26.07 5.01 -3.62
CA PHE A 106 -25.91 6.37 -3.10
C PHE A 106 -26.64 6.55 -1.77
N LEU A 107 -25.90 6.93 -0.71
CA LEU A 107 -26.43 7.12 0.64
C LEU A 107 -26.16 8.55 1.17
N PRO A 108 -26.96 9.56 0.79
CA PRO A 108 -26.69 10.98 1.04
C PRO A 108 -26.78 11.43 2.51
N ARG A 109 -27.37 10.61 3.38
CA ARG A 109 -27.68 10.98 4.78
C ARG A 109 -26.55 10.67 5.77
N PHE A 110 -25.45 10.12 5.30
CA PHE A 110 -24.30 9.83 6.12
C PHE A 110 -23.17 10.73 5.68
N PRO A 111 -22.54 11.48 6.61
CA PRO A 111 -21.39 12.28 6.24
C PRO A 111 -20.37 11.34 5.59
N ALA A 112 -19.87 11.73 4.42
CA ALA A 112 -18.61 11.17 3.93
C ALA A 112 -17.61 11.32 5.08
N TYR A 113 -16.83 10.27 5.32
CA TYR A 113 -15.69 10.34 6.24
C TYR A 113 -14.96 11.67 6.05
N ASP A 114 -14.77 12.42 7.14
CA ASP A 114 -13.99 13.65 7.18
C ASP A 114 -12.59 13.28 7.69
N PRO A 115 -11.65 12.89 6.81
CA PRO A 115 -10.29 12.58 7.25
C PRO A 115 -9.70 13.78 7.98
N PRO A 116 -8.84 13.57 9.00
CA PRO A 116 -8.16 14.68 9.65
C PRO A 116 -7.46 15.56 8.58
N PRO A 117 -7.54 16.89 8.71
CA PRO A 117 -7.02 17.79 7.69
C PRO A 117 -5.51 17.59 7.54
N LEU A 118 -5.09 17.20 6.34
CA LEU A 118 -3.68 17.18 5.97
C LEU A 118 -3.21 18.62 5.73
N ALA A 119 -2.19 19.05 6.47
CA ALA A 119 -1.68 20.41 6.37
C ALA A 119 -1.12 20.68 4.97
N ALA A 120 -0.53 19.66 4.34
CA ALA A 120 0.00 19.68 2.98
C ALA A 120 0.96 20.86 2.75
N THR A 121 1.88 21.08 3.70
CA THR A 121 2.81 22.22 3.68
C THR A 121 4.22 21.79 3.32
N GLN A 122 5.05 22.75 2.92
CA GLN A 122 6.47 22.56 2.65
C GLN A 122 7.32 22.25 3.91
N GLN A 123 6.73 22.26 5.10
CA GLN A 123 7.44 21.94 6.35
C GLN A 123 7.36 20.45 6.70
N ARG A 124 6.48 19.70 6.04
CA ARG A 124 6.24 18.29 6.34
C ARG A 124 6.48 17.40 5.13
N VAL A 125 7.00 16.21 5.38
CA VAL A 125 6.98 15.12 4.39
C VAL A 125 5.62 14.44 4.46
N ILE A 126 4.94 14.33 3.33
CA ILE A 126 3.72 13.53 3.24
C ILE A 126 4.10 12.07 3.08
N LEU A 127 3.79 11.27 4.10
CA LEU A 127 3.93 9.82 4.04
C LEU A 127 2.72 9.24 3.30
N ILE A 128 2.99 8.43 2.28
CA ILE A 128 1.97 7.72 1.49
C ILE A 128 2.20 6.22 1.70
N PRO A 129 1.59 5.62 2.74
CA PRO A 129 1.69 4.19 2.98
C PRO A 129 0.85 3.39 1.99
N CYS A 130 1.53 2.57 1.19
CA CYS A 130 0.93 1.70 0.19
C CYS A 130 1.06 0.24 0.61
N GLY A 131 -0.01 -0.32 1.17
CA GLY A 131 -0.11 -1.74 1.50
C GLY A 131 -0.58 -2.58 0.31
N HIS A 132 -1.17 -3.71 0.63
CA HIS A 132 -1.87 -4.57 -0.31
C HIS A 132 -2.90 -5.43 0.43
N THR A 133 -3.83 -6.03 -0.34
CA THR A 133 -4.76 -7.04 0.14
C THR A 133 -4.49 -8.31 -0.65
N GLU A 134 -3.76 -9.25 -0.05
CA GLU A 134 -3.29 -10.46 -0.72
C GLU A 134 -3.12 -11.66 0.19
N GLN A 135 -3.13 -12.83 -0.43
CA GLN A 135 -2.90 -14.11 0.25
C GLN A 135 -1.58 -14.08 1.06
N HIS A 136 -1.58 -14.61 2.28
CA HIS A 136 -0.37 -14.78 3.09
C HIS A 136 -0.36 -16.17 3.73
N GLY A 137 -0.32 -17.20 2.87
CA GLY A 137 -0.41 -18.58 3.30
C GLY A 137 -1.72 -18.89 4.01
N TYR A 138 -1.72 -19.96 4.80
CA TYR A 138 -2.92 -20.43 5.49
C TYR A 138 -3.19 -19.73 6.83
N HIS A 139 -2.21 -19.01 7.38
CA HIS A 139 -2.26 -18.53 8.76
C HIS A 139 -2.45 -17.02 8.92
N LEU A 140 -2.10 -16.19 7.92
CA LEU A 140 -2.21 -14.73 8.03
C LEU A 140 -3.37 -14.15 7.22
N PRO A 141 -3.96 -13.03 7.70
CA PRO A 141 -5.05 -12.36 7.02
C PRO A 141 -4.58 -11.66 5.73
N LEU A 142 -5.51 -11.43 4.80
CA LEU A 142 -5.20 -10.76 3.53
C LEU A 142 -4.65 -9.33 3.70
N ASN A 143 -4.94 -8.67 4.81
CA ASN A 143 -4.50 -7.29 5.09
C ASN A 143 -3.12 -7.17 5.75
N THR A 144 -2.32 -8.24 5.77
CA THR A 144 -0.99 -8.28 6.41
C THR A 144 -0.14 -7.05 6.05
N ASP A 145 0.11 -6.81 4.77
CA ASP A 145 0.89 -5.66 4.27
C ASP A 145 0.33 -4.31 4.72
N THR A 146 -0.99 -4.18 4.65
CA THR A 146 -1.72 -2.94 5.01
C THR A 146 -1.59 -2.64 6.50
N VAL A 147 -1.74 -3.65 7.36
CA VAL A 147 -1.61 -3.51 8.81
C VAL A 147 -0.19 -3.07 9.18
N ILE A 148 0.82 -3.72 8.59
CA ILE A 148 2.22 -3.46 8.90
C ILE A 148 2.62 -2.03 8.48
N ILE A 149 2.40 -1.66 7.22
CA ILE A 149 2.83 -0.35 6.73
C ILE A 149 2.04 0.80 7.35
N GLY A 150 0.77 0.55 7.70
CA GLY A 150 -0.04 1.51 8.46
C GLY A 150 0.52 1.77 9.84
N ALA A 151 0.88 0.72 10.59
CA ALA A 151 1.50 0.87 11.90
C ALA A 151 2.84 1.64 11.84
N ILE A 152 3.67 1.34 10.84
CA ILE A 152 4.96 2.01 10.65
C ILE A 152 4.77 3.49 10.29
N ALA A 153 3.88 3.80 9.33
CA ALA A 153 3.66 5.17 8.89
C ALA A 153 3.02 6.04 9.97
N ASN A 154 2.02 5.51 10.69
CA ASN A 154 1.41 6.20 11.83
C ASN A 154 2.43 6.44 12.94
N GLY A 155 3.18 5.42 13.36
CA GLY A 155 4.23 5.57 14.37
C GLY A 155 5.33 6.57 13.96
N THR A 156 5.68 6.60 12.67
CA THR A 156 6.62 7.60 12.13
C THR A 156 6.08 9.02 12.26
N ALA A 157 4.83 9.26 11.85
CA ALA A 157 4.21 10.57 11.95
C ALA A 157 4.01 11.02 13.41
N GLU A 158 3.70 10.08 14.32
CA GLU A 158 3.53 10.35 15.75
C GLU A 158 4.84 10.73 16.46
N GLU A 159 5.98 10.13 16.07
CA GLU A 159 7.30 10.46 16.62
C GLU A 159 7.81 11.85 16.19
N ILE A 160 7.42 12.31 14.98
CA ILE A 160 7.89 13.58 14.41
C ILE A 160 6.75 14.41 13.76
N PRO A 161 5.70 14.78 14.51
CA PRO A 161 4.47 15.37 13.97
C PRO A 161 4.66 16.75 13.33
N GLU A 162 5.77 17.43 13.63
CA GLU A 162 6.13 18.70 12.99
C GLU A 162 6.88 18.53 11.67
N GLN A 163 7.42 17.34 11.39
CA GLN A 163 8.22 17.06 10.20
C GLN A 163 7.56 16.09 9.22
N ALA A 164 6.56 15.32 9.66
CA ALA A 164 5.83 14.39 8.81
C ALA A 164 4.34 14.36 9.16
N GLU A 165 3.53 14.03 8.17
CA GLU A 165 2.13 13.67 8.32
C GLU A 165 1.81 12.56 7.33
N THR A 166 0.90 11.65 7.69
CA THR A 166 0.61 10.46 6.87
C THR A 166 -0.78 10.54 6.27
N LEU A 167 -0.91 10.13 5.01
CA LEU A 167 -2.20 9.72 4.48
C LEU A 167 -2.64 8.42 5.16
N PRO A 168 -3.96 8.15 5.22
CA PRO A 168 -4.46 6.82 5.50
C PRO A 168 -3.80 5.75 4.61
N THR A 169 -3.63 4.53 5.10
CA THR A 169 -3.01 3.45 4.31
C THR A 169 -3.87 3.00 3.15
N LEU A 170 -3.30 3.02 1.94
CA LEU A 170 -3.94 2.45 0.75
C LEU A 170 -3.85 0.91 0.81
N PRO A 171 -4.97 0.17 0.89
CA PRO A 171 -4.96 -1.29 1.02
C PRO A 171 -4.91 -2.01 -0.35
N TYR A 172 -4.61 -1.27 -1.41
CA TYR A 172 -4.65 -1.72 -2.79
C TYR A 172 -3.33 -1.39 -3.48
N GLY A 173 -2.78 -2.38 -4.18
CA GLY A 173 -1.43 -2.33 -4.74
C GLY A 173 -1.33 -3.13 -6.02
N VAL A 174 -0.12 -3.57 -6.33
CA VAL A 174 0.19 -4.33 -7.54
C VAL A 174 0.79 -5.68 -7.18
N SER A 175 0.12 -6.75 -7.59
CA SER A 175 0.63 -8.12 -7.51
C SER A 175 0.67 -8.76 -8.90
N MET A 176 1.78 -9.43 -9.20
CA MET A 176 2.02 -10.09 -10.50
C MET A 176 1.66 -11.58 -10.48
N TYR A 177 1.21 -12.11 -9.34
CA TYR A 177 1.01 -13.55 -9.06
C TYR A 177 -0.40 -13.88 -8.54
N ARG A 178 -1.33 -12.93 -8.71
CA ARG A 178 -2.73 -12.96 -8.25
C ARG A 178 -3.58 -14.16 -8.68
N ASP A 179 -3.16 -14.90 -9.72
CA ASP A 179 -3.94 -16.03 -10.24
C ASP A 179 -3.62 -17.36 -9.53
N SER A 180 -2.55 -17.40 -8.72
CA SER A 180 -2.07 -18.63 -8.07
C SER A 180 -2.92 -19.01 -6.85
N PHE A 181 -3.40 -18.02 -6.11
CA PHE A 181 -4.19 -18.20 -4.88
C PHE A 181 -5.32 -17.18 -4.81
N ALA A 182 -6.45 -17.57 -4.22
CA ALA A 182 -7.59 -16.67 -4.03
C ALA A 182 -7.25 -15.52 -3.04
N GLY A 183 -8.06 -14.48 -3.03
CA GLY A 183 -7.94 -13.40 -2.04
C GLY A 183 -7.33 -12.11 -2.58
N THR A 184 -6.36 -12.20 -3.48
CA THR A 184 -5.59 -11.02 -3.92
C THR A 184 -6.42 -10.01 -4.72
N LEU A 185 -6.37 -8.74 -4.33
CA LEU A 185 -6.99 -7.61 -5.02
C LEU A 185 -5.92 -6.78 -5.72
N ASN A 186 -5.94 -6.76 -7.06
CA ASN A 186 -4.91 -6.12 -7.85
C ASN A 186 -5.44 -4.91 -8.62
N LEU A 187 -4.83 -3.74 -8.47
CA LEU A 187 -5.16 -2.58 -9.31
C LEU A 187 -4.54 -2.69 -10.71
N GLY A 188 -3.43 -3.43 -10.83
CA GLY A 188 -2.58 -3.42 -11.99
C GLY A 188 -1.68 -2.18 -12.04
N GLY A 189 -0.47 -2.35 -12.58
CA GLY A 189 0.60 -1.36 -12.52
C GLY A 189 0.20 0.05 -12.97
N ARG A 190 -0.41 0.17 -14.14
CA ARG A 190 -0.78 1.50 -14.69
C ARG A 190 -1.83 2.22 -13.86
N VAL A 191 -2.84 1.50 -13.35
CA VAL A 191 -3.89 2.11 -12.53
C VAL A 191 -3.30 2.57 -11.20
N PHE A 192 -2.44 1.76 -10.59
CA PHE A 192 -1.74 2.11 -9.36
C PHE A 192 -0.82 3.34 -9.53
N GLU A 193 0.01 3.35 -10.58
CA GLU A 193 0.90 4.49 -10.89
C GLU A 193 0.11 5.77 -11.16
N ASP A 194 -0.87 5.72 -12.05
CA ASP A 194 -1.69 6.89 -12.42
C ASP A 194 -2.47 7.44 -11.21
N PHE A 195 -3.01 6.55 -10.36
CA PHE A 195 -3.72 6.97 -9.15
C PHE A 195 -2.81 7.73 -8.19
N LEU A 196 -1.61 7.21 -7.91
CA LEU A 196 -0.66 7.86 -7.01
C LEU A 196 -0.13 9.17 -7.60
N LEU A 197 0.04 9.27 -8.92
CA LEU A 197 0.41 10.51 -9.59
C LEU A 197 -0.68 11.57 -9.44
N GLU A 198 -1.96 11.25 -9.68
CA GLU A 198 -3.06 12.22 -9.48
C GLU A 198 -3.20 12.65 -8.01
N VAL A 199 -2.95 11.73 -7.06
CA VAL A 199 -2.88 12.06 -5.62
C VAL A 199 -1.77 13.06 -5.35
N ILE A 200 -0.55 12.81 -5.85
CA ILE A 200 0.58 13.73 -5.68
C ILE A 200 0.28 15.08 -6.34
N ASP A 201 -0.25 15.10 -7.56
CA ASP A 201 -0.59 16.32 -8.29
C ASP A 201 -1.55 17.20 -7.47
N GLY A 202 -2.59 16.60 -6.89
CA GLY A 202 -3.55 17.30 -6.03
C GLY A 202 -2.92 17.84 -4.74
N LEU A 203 -1.98 17.11 -4.13
CA LEU A 203 -1.26 17.54 -2.93
C LEU A 203 -0.23 18.64 -3.23
N VAL A 204 0.44 18.58 -4.37
CA VAL A 204 1.33 19.66 -4.84
C VAL A 204 0.55 20.94 -5.07
N ALA A 205 -0.64 20.86 -5.67
CA ALA A 205 -1.52 22.02 -5.84
C ALA A 205 -1.94 22.69 -4.51
N ARG A 206 -1.87 21.95 -3.39
CA ARG A 206 -2.14 22.45 -2.03
C ARG A 206 -0.89 23.00 -1.32
N GLY A 207 0.29 22.82 -1.88
CA GLY A 207 1.56 23.33 -1.36
C GLY A 207 2.53 22.28 -0.82
N ALA A 208 2.19 20.99 -0.86
CA ALA A 208 3.12 19.93 -0.47
C ALA A 208 4.21 19.76 -1.54
N ASP A 209 5.45 19.61 -1.12
CA ASP A 209 6.59 19.45 -2.03
C ASP A 209 7.54 18.32 -1.62
N ARG A 210 7.24 17.58 -0.56
CA ARG A 210 8.04 16.45 -0.06
C ARG A 210 7.13 15.24 0.13
N PHE A 211 7.48 14.14 -0.51
CA PHE A 211 6.68 12.91 -0.48
C PHE A 211 7.56 11.71 -0.19
N TYR A 212 7.08 10.83 0.69
CA TYR A 212 7.68 9.53 0.92
C TYR A 212 6.64 8.44 0.68
N LEU A 213 6.75 7.77 -0.47
CA LEU A 213 5.92 6.63 -0.82
C LEU A 213 6.49 5.39 -0.15
N MET A 214 5.76 4.83 0.81
CA MET A 214 6.23 3.74 1.67
C MET A 214 5.59 2.43 1.23
N SER A 215 6.43 1.47 0.81
CA SER A 215 5.93 0.16 0.38
C SER A 215 5.69 -0.77 1.57
N GLY A 216 4.46 -1.25 1.69
CA GLY A 216 4.05 -2.36 2.55
C GLY A 216 4.20 -3.74 1.91
N HIS A 217 4.37 -3.78 0.58
CA HIS A 217 4.27 -4.97 -0.25
C HIS A 217 5.41 -5.00 -1.26
N GLY A 218 6.09 -6.14 -1.44
CA GLY A 218 7.23 -6.25 -2.36
C GLY A 218 6.89 -5.86 -3.80
N GLY A 219 5.73 -6.31 -4.30
CA GLY A 219 5.29 -6.06 -5.68
C GLY A 219 5.04 -4.59 -6.02
N ASN A 220 4.82 -3.73 -5.02
CA ASN A 220 4.65 -2.28 -5.23
C ASN A 220 5.98 -1.59 -5.57
N GLY A 221 7.13 -2.12 -5.15
CA GLY A 221 8.41 -1.39 -5.11
C GLY A 221 8.86 -0.81 -6.46
N SER A 222 8.75 -1.59 -7.54
CA SER A 222 9.13 -1.15 -8.89
C SER A 222 8.21 -0.05 -9.44
N PHE A 223 6.91 -0.14 -9.16
CA PHE A 223 5.91 0.86 -9.55
C PHE A 223 6.06 2.14 -8.74
N LEU A 224 6.32 2.06 -7.43
CA LEU A 224 6.60 3.24 -6.61
C LEU A 224 7.85 3.99 -7.08
N HIS A 225 8.88 3.27 -7.54
CA HIS A 225 10.05 3.91 -8.15
C HIS A 225 9.67 4.68 -9.42
N ASN A 226 8.81 4.12 -10.28
CA ASN A 226 8.30 4.82 -11.46
C ASN A 226 7.50 6.07 -11.07
N VAL A 227 6.58 5.97 -10.10
CA VAL A 227 5.80 7.10 -9.60
C VAL A 227 6.72 8.23 -9.13
N VAL A 228 7.78 7.92 -8.38
CA VAL A 228 8.76 8.93 -7.95
C VAL A 228 9.42 9.65 -9.14
N LYS A 229 9.75 8.92 -10.22
CA LYS A 229 10.34 9.53 -11.43
C LYS A 229 9.34 10.40 -12.18
N TYR A 230 8.12 9.90 -12.40
CA TYR A 230 7.09 10.63 -13.13
C TYR A 230 6.59 11.85 -12.33
N ALA A 231 6.45 11.75 -11.02
CA ALA A 231 6.09 12.89 -10.17
C ALA A 231 7.15 14.01 -10.23
N GLY A 232 8.45 13.66 -10.26
CA GLY A 232 9.53 14.62 -10.45
C GLY A 232 9.59 15.23 -11.86
N ASP A 233 9.07 14.52 -12.86
CA ASP A 233 8.89 15.03 -14.22
C ASP A 233 7.70 16.00 -14.31
N HIS A 234 6.55 15.64 -13.70
CA HIS A 234 5.38 16.52 -13.59
C HIS A 234 5.69 17.80 -12.80
N HIS A 235 6.49 17.68 -11.72
CA HIS A 235 6.78 18.76 -10.79
C HIS A 235 8.27 18.85 -10.44
N HIS A 236 9.06 19.57 -11.24
CA HIS A 236 10.52 19.64 -11.07
C HIS A 236 11.03 20.22 -9.74
N HIS A 237 10.17 20.79 -8.91
CA HIS A 237 10.53 21.43 -7.64
C HIS A 237 10.29 20.54 -6.41
N ILE A 238 9.60 19.41 -6.56
CA ILE A 238 9.29 18.51 -5.44
C ILE A 238 10.43 17.55 -5.11
N PHE A 239 10.32 16.91 -3.96
CA PHE A 239 11.19 15.88 -3.42
C PHE A 239 10.37 14.61 -3.16
N ALA A 240 10.06 13.88 -4.23
CA ALA A 240 9.42 12.58 -4.14
C ALA A 240 10.47 11.49 -3.91
N THR A 241 10.20 10.57 -2.98
CA THR A 241 11.12 9.50 -2.57
C THR A 241 10.37 8.20 -2.27
N THR A 242 11.09 7.09 -2.35
CA THR A 242 10.60 5.77 -1.94
C THR A 242 11.79 4.91 -1.53
N THR A 243 11.51 3.81 -0.84
CA THR A 243 12.46 2.74 -0.50
C THR A 243 11.84 1.41 -0.90
N PHE A 244 12.65 0.37 -1.10
CA PHE A 244 12.15 -0.93 -1.55
C PHE A 244 11.01 -1.47 -0.65
N LEU A 245 11.25 -1.61 0.65
CA LEU A 245 10.26 -2.16 1.59
C LEU A 245 10.38 -1.53 2.99
N HIS A 246 9.40 -1.79 3.86
CA HIS A 246 9.24 -1.10 5.14
C HIS A 246 10.28 -1.46 6.21
N THR A 247 11.05 -2.54 6.06
CA THR A 247 12.10 -2.96 6.99
C THR A 247 13.36 -3.40 6.24
N SER A 248 13.76 -2.66 5.21
CA SER A 248 14.85 -3.04 4.30
C SER A 248 16.03 -2.07 4.28
N GLY A 249 16.03 -1.03 5.12
CA GLY A 249 17.08 0.00 5.13
C GLY A 249 18.24 -0.32 6.07
N HIS A 250 19.00 0.72 6.40
CA HIS A 250 20.26 0.62 7.12
C HIS A 250 20.12 0.29 8.61
N LEU A 251 18.92 0.39 9.19
CA LEU A 251 18.64 -0.06 10.56
C LEU A 251 17.82 -1.36 10.57
N GLY A 252 16.83 -1.45 9.70
CA GLY A 252 15.91 -2.58 9.58
C GLY A 252 16.61 -3.87 9.14
N ALA A 253 17.41 -3.82 8.07
CA ALA A 253 18.06 -5.02 7.56
C ALA A 253 19.06 -5.65 8.57
N PRO A 254 19.95 -4.88 9.24
CA PRO A 254 20.78 -5.43 10.31
C PRO A 254 19.98 -5.98 11.50
N ALA A 255 18.86 -5.34 11.87
CA ALA A 255 18.01 -5.85 12.95
C ALA A 255 17.31 -7.16 12.57
N ILE A 256 16.89 -7.32 11.31
CA ILE A 256 16.38 -8.61 10.83
C ILE A 256 17.48 -9.68 10.95
N ASP A 257 18.67 -9.42 10.42
CA ASP A 257 19.80 -10.36 10.47
C ASP A 257 20.17 -10.77 11.91
N GLN A 258 20.15 -9.80 12.84
CA GLN A 258 20.49 -10.05 14.23
C GLN A 258 19.45 -10.91 14.98
N TYR A 259 18.16 -10.70 14.73
CA TYR A 259 17.08 -11.25 15.57
C TYR A 259 16.26 -12.36 14.91
N ARG A 260 16.45 -12.59 13.60
CA ARG A 260 15.77 -13.68 12.90
C ARG A 260 16.07 -15.04 13.53
N LYS A 261 15.10 -15.92 13.49
CA LYS A 261 15.23 -17.33 13.92
C LYS A 261 15.26 -18.28 12.74
N SER A 262 14.68 -17.87 11.61
CA SER A 262 14.67 -18.61 10.36
C SER A 262 16.03 -18.57 9.67
N ALA A 263 16.34 -19.63 8.92
CA ALA A 263 17.46 -19.63 7.98
C ALA A 263 17.15 -18.73 6.78
N ILE A 264 18.18 -18.41 5.97
CA ILE A 264 18.03 -17.70 4.69
C ILE A 264 16.96 -18.40 3.84
N GLY A 265 16.03 -17.61 3.29
CA GLY A 265 14.82 -18.06 2.60
C GLY A 265 13.57 -18.00 3.48
N GLY A 266 13.74 -17.90 4.80
CA GLY A 266 12.64 -17.85 5.76
C GLY A 266 11.88 -16.52 5.88
N MET A 267 12.28 -15.50 5.12
CA MET A 267 11.77 -14.11 5.23
C MET A 267 11.07 -13.58 3.97
N GLY A 268 10.72 -14.41 2.97
CA GLY A 268 10.20 -13.90 1.69
C GLY A 268 8.77 -13.36 1.75
N HIS A 269 7.79 -14.20 2.09
CA HIS A 269 6.35 -13.90 2.10
C HIS A 269 5.57 -14.89 3.00
N ALA A 270 4.51 -14.43 3.66
CA ALA A 270 3.87 -15.13 4.79
C ALA A 270 4.90 -15.62 5.82
N CYS A 271 5.95 -14.82 6.01
CA CYS A 271 7.23 -15.27 6.54
C CYS A 271 7.37 -15.01 8.04
N GLU A 272 8.56 -15.27 8.62
CA GLU A 272 8.82 -14.99 10.04
C GLU A 272 8.54 -13.52 10.39
N LEU A 273 8.99 -12.59 9.55
CA LEU A 273 8.88 -11.15 9.80
C LEU A 273 7.43 -10.68 9.82
N GLU A 274 6.66 -11.00 8.77
CA GLU A 274 5.24 -10.62 8.66
C GLU A 274 4.41 -11.28 9.76
N THR A 275 4.66 -12.56 10.01
CA THR A 275 3.96 -13.28 11.08
C THR A 275 4.27 -12.66 12.44
N ALA A 276 5.52 -12.27 12.70
CA ALA A 276 5.88 -11.62 13.96
C ALA A 276 5.20 -10.26 14.12
N TYR A 277 5.14 -9.45 13.06
CA TYR A 277 4.39 -8.21 13.07
C TYR A 277 2.91 -8.43 13.41
N LEU A 278 2.26 -9.39 12.75
CA LEU A 278 0.82 -9.63 12.93
C LEU A 278 0.52 -10.24 14.30
N LEU A 279 1.41 -11.08 14.85
CA LEU A 279 1.30 -11.56 16.23
C LEU A 279 1.37 -10.42 17.26
N TYR A 280 2.10 -9.35 16.97
CA TYR A 280 2.17 -8.17 17.83
C TYR A 280 0.98 -7.21 17.61
N LEU A 281 0.64 -6.92 16.35
CA LEU A 281 -0.32 -5.88 15.97
C LEU A 281 -1.78 -6.37 16.01
N ARG A 282 -2.04 -7.60 15.54
CA ARG A 282 -3.38 -8.18 15.32
C ARG A 282 -3.39 -9.69 15.60
N PRO A 283 -2.99 -10.14 16.81
CA PRO A 283 -2.87 -11.57 17.12
C PRO A 283 -4.17 -12.35 16.91
N GLU A 284 -5.32 -11.71 17.05
CA GLU A 284 -6.63 -12.34 16.87
C GLU A 284 -6.96 -12.72 15.42
N LEU A 285 -6.21 -12.19 14.45
CA LEU A 285 -6.33 -12.56 13.03
C LEU A 285 -5.37 -13.70 12.63
N CYS A 286 -4.41 -14.04 13.48
CA CYS A 286 -3.39 -15.05 13.19
C CYS A 286 -3.88 -16.46 13.52
N LYS A 287 -3.92 -17.34 12.53
CA LYS A 287 -4.31 -18.77 12.68
C LYS A 287 -3.07 -19.64 12.71
N MET A 288 -2.27 -19.47 13.75
CA MET A 288 -0.96 -20.11 13.87
C MET A 288 -1.02 -21.64 13.82
N GLU A 289 -2.16 -22.25 14.16
CA GLU A 289 -2.38 -23.69 14.00
C GLU A 289 -2.37 -24.16 12.53
N ARG A 290 -2.46 -23.22 11.57
CA ARG A 290 -2.46 -23.48 10.13
C ARG A 290 -1.13 -23.14 9.45
N VAL A 291 -0.12 -22.65 10.20
CA VAL A 291 1.14 -22.20 9.62
C VAL A 291 1.86 -23.34 8.89
N VAL A 292 2.39 -23.05 7.71
CA VAL A 292 3.22 -23.95 6.92
C VAL A 292 4.47 -23.19 6.51
N ASP A 293 5.63 -23.79 6.75
CA ASP A 293 6.91 -23.21 6.35
C ASP A 293 7.36 -23.79 5.01
N GLU A 294 7.58 -22.93 4.04
CA GLU A 294 8.13 -23.26 2.71
C GLU A 294 9.33 -22.32 2.41
N PRO A 295 10.48 -22.49 3.10
CA PRO A 295 11.62 -21.57 2.95
C PRO A 295 12.53 -21.88 1.75
N ASN A 296 12.26 -22.97 1.02
CA ASN A 296 13.17 -23.54 0.03
C ASN A 296 12.90 -22.98 -1.38
N PHE A 297 13.15 -21.70 -1.57
CA PHE A 297 13.04 -21.07 -2.88
C PHE A 297 14.04 -21.61 -3.91
N ILE A 298 13.60 -21.75 -5.16
CA ILE A 298 14.49 -22.03 -6.29
C ILE A 298 15.42 -20.82 -6.49
N SER A 299 16.65 -20.96 -6.02
CA SER A 299 17.63 -19.87 -5.97
C SER A 299 18.90 -20.15 -6.77
N THR A 300 19.54 -19.08 -7.20
CA THR A 300 20.90 -19.05 -7.76
C THR A 300 21.69 -17.94 -7.09
N PRO A 301 23.03 -17.88 -7.25
CA PRO A 301 23.84 -16.84 -6.59
C PRO A 301 23.42 -15.38 -6.89
N ASN A 302 22.74 -15.14 -8.02
CA ASN A 302 22.30 -13.81 -8.43
C ASN A 302 20.77 -13.65 -8.46
N TYR A 303 20.03 -14.62 -7.92
CA TYR A 303 18.58 -14.55 -7.80
C TYR A 303 18.12 -15.41 -6.63
N TYR A 304 17.70 -14.75 -5.56
CA TYR A 304 17.10 -15.37 -4.38
C TYR A 304 16.17 -14.36 -3.71
N MET A 305 15.27 -14.83 -2.85
CA MET A 305 14.38 -13.97 -2.07
C MET A 305 14.52 -14.33 -0.60
N ASP A 306 14.82 -13.33 0.22
CA ASP A 306 14.89 -13.44 1.67
C ASP A 306 14.64 -12.04 2.25
N TRP A 307 13.36 -11.65 2.29
CA TRP A 307 12.84 -10.30 2.49
C TRP A 307 13.17 -9.31 1.38
N ILE A 308 14.45 -9.13 1.10
CA ILE A 308 14.93 -8.32 -0.03
C ILE A 308 15.22 -9.28 -1.18
N GLU A 309 14.63 -9.02 -2.36
CA GLU A 309 15.06 -9.71 -3.58
C GLU A 309 16.54 -9.43 -3.82
N GLY A 310 17.33 -10.49 -3.80
CA GLY A 310 18.79 -10.42 -3.77
C GLY A 310 19.44 -10.89 -5.06
N GLY A 311 20.65 -10.36 -5.31
CA GLY A 311 21.46 -10.68 -6.46
C GLY A 311 21.43 -9.61 -7.56
N ALA A 312 21.96 -9.96 -8.73
CA ALA A 312 22.10 -9.04 -9.87
C ALA A 312 20.96 -9.16 -10.89
N LEU A 313 20.09 -10.16 -10.74
CA LEU A 313 19.00 -10.46 -11.67
C LEU A 313 17.66 -10.17 -11.02
N ILE A 314 16.75 -9.63 -11.82
CA ILE A 314 15.34 -9.42 -11.45
C ILE A 314 14.53 -10.36 -12.35
N MET A 315 13.67 -11.16 -11.74
CA MET A 315 12.83 -12.12 -12.46
C MET A 315 11.45 -12.17 -11.82
N SER A 316 10.42 -12.22 -12.66
CA SER A 316 9.06 -12.58 -12.25
C SER A 316 8.92 -14.10 -12.40
N ALA A 317 8.99 -14.83 -11.29
CA ALA A 317 8.78 -16.27 -11.24
C ALA A 317 7.29 -16.62 -11.12
N THR A 318 6.93 -17.83 -11.53
CA THR A 318 5.60 -18.41 -11.25
C THR A 318 5.61 -18.90 -9.81
N TRP A 319 4.69 -18.42 -8.97
CA TRP A 319 4.69 -18.79 -7.55
C TRP A 319 4.51 -20.29 -7.29
N GLU A 320 3.77 -20.97 -8.17
CA GLU A 320 3.55 -22.43 -8.09
C GLU A 320 4.85 -23.24 -8.25
N ASP A 321 5.91 -22.65 -8.79
CA ASP A 321 7.22 -23.32 -8.87
C ASP A 321 7.89 -23.41 -7.48
N ASP A 322 7.55 -22.50 -6.56
CA ASP A 322 8.25 -22.30 -5.30
C ASP A 322 7.40 -22.58 -4.05
N THR A 323 6.07 -22.46 -4.16
CA THR A 323 5.15 -22.65 -3.04
C THR A 323 3.89 -23.41 -3.44
N LEU A 324 3.44 -24.31 -2.56
CA LEU A 324 2.16 -25.02 -2.70
C LEU A 324 1.05 -24.35 -1.88
N THR A 325 1.41 -23.60 -0.85
CA THR A 325 0.45 -23.03 0.11
C THR A 325 0.28 -21.52 -0.01
N GLY A 326 1.07 -20.88 -0.86
CA GLY A 326 1.21 -19.43 -0.94
C GLY A 326 2.11 -18.86 0.17
N ALA A 327 2.72 -19.73 0.98
CA ALA A 327 3.71 -19.31 1.96
C ALA A 327 5.10 -19.43 1.32
N TYR A 328 5.97 -18.48 1.61
CA TYR A 328 7.32 -18.46 1.08
C TYR A 328 8.24 -17.95 2.19
N GLY A 329 8.49 -18.81 3.17
CA GLY A 329 9.18 -18.41 4.38
C GLY A 329 8.90 -19.32 5.56
N SER A 330 9.26 -18.85 6.75
CA SER A 330 9.15 -19.61 7.99
C SER A 330 8.32 -18.87 9.04
N GLY A 331 7.02 -18.77 8.82
CA GLY A 331 6.10 -18.14 9.78
C GLY A 331 6.07 -18.84 11.14
N SER A 332 6.38 -20.15 11.22
CA SER A 332 6.24 -20.94 12.46
C SER A 332 7.18 -20.51 13.59
N VAL A 333 8.31 -19.86 13.26
CA VAL A 333 9.31 -19.41 14.24
C VAL A 333 9.09 -17.97 14.72
N ALA A 334 8.08 -17.29 14.18
CA ALA A 334 7.75 -15.92 14.54
C ALA A 334 7.39 -15.77 16.02
N THR A 335 7.71 -14.61 16.58
CA THR A 335 7.43 -14.30 17.99
C THR A 335 7.00 -12.85 18.16
N VAL A 336 6.12 -12.62 19.14
CA VAL A 336 5.59 -11.29 19.48
C VAL A 336 6.72 -10.32 19.80
N GLU A 337 7.75 -10.77 20.52
CA GLU A 337 8.90 -9.96 20.91
C GLU A 337 9.71 -9.48 19.70
N ASN A 338 9.79 -10.30 18.65
CA ASN A 338 10.43 -9.89 17.40
C ASN A 338 9.54 -8.90 16.63
N GLY A 339 8.21 -9.08 16.65
CA GLY A 339 7.25 -8.15 16.06
C GLY A 339 7.35 -6.75 16.65
N GLU A 340 7.33 -6.64 17.98
CA GLU A 340 7.53 -5.36 18.69
C GLU A 340 8.88 -4.73 18.34
N ARG A 341 9.95 -5.52 18.37
CA ARG A 341 11.32 -5.03 18.11
C ARG A 341 11.48 -4.50 16.69
N TRP A 342 11.05 -5.26 15.70
CA TRP A 342 11.18 -4.85 14.30
C TRP A 342 10.24 -3.70 13.95
N LEU A 343 9.09 -3.55 14.63
CA LEU A 343 8.24 -2.37 14.47
C LEU A 343 8.94 -1.12 14.94
N LYS A 344 9.52 -1.16 16.14
CA LYS A 344 10.27 -0.04 16.68
C LYS A 344 11.42 0.37 15.76
N VAL A 345 12.23 -0.59 15.31
CA VAL A 345 13.36 -0.30 14.40
C VAL A 345 12.88 0.24 13.05
N ALA A 346 11.79 -0.30 12.50
CA ALA A 346 11.24 0.19 11.24
C ALA A 346 10.77 1.65 11.37
N ILE A 347 10.09 2.01 12.47
CA ILE A 347 9.69 3.40 12.74
C ILE A 347 10.93 4.31 12.87
N GLU A 348 11.91 3.92 13.67
CA GLU A 348 13.18 4.67 13.82
C GLU A 348 13.87 4.91 12.47
N GLU A 349 13.89 3.89 11.60
CA GLU A 349 14.43 4.01 10.25
C GLU A 349 13.65 5.00 9.38
N LYS A 350 12.32 4.99 9.44
CA LYS A 350 11.50 5.90 8.63
C LYS A 350 11.59 7.34 9.13
N VAL A 351 11.73 7.54 10.44
CA VAL A 351 12.08 8.84 11.02
C VAL A 351 13.42 9.34 10.47
N ALA A 352 14.44 8.49 10.41
CA ALA A 352 15.75 8.85 9.83
C ALA A 352 15.62 9.21 8.34
N HIS A 353 14.86 8.45 7.55
CA HIS A 353 14.61 8.77 6.14
C HIS A 353 13.90 10.13 5.97
N VAL A 354 12.90 10.45 6.79
CA VAL A 354 12.23 11.76 6.76
C VAL A 354 13.21 12.90 7.02
N GLN A 355 14.12 12.74 7.99
CA GLN A 355 15.16 13.73 8.27
C GLN A 355 16.10 13.91 7.08
N GLU A 356 16.48 12.83 6.40
CA GLU A 356 17.30 12.90 5.18
C GLU A 356 16.56 13.60 4.03
N ILE A 357 15.26 13.36 3.87
CA ILE A 357 14.43 14.04 2.85
C ILE A 357 14.44 15.56 3.12
N HIS A 358 14.24 15.97 4.36
CA HIS A 358 14.32 17.39 4.75
C HIS A 358 15.70 17.99 4.48
N GLU A 359 16.76 17.28 4.83
CA GLU A 359 18.12 17.74 4.62
C GLU A 359 18.46 17.85 3.11
N GLN A 360 18.03 16.89 2.30
CA GLN A 360 18.15 16.95 0.84
C GLN A 360 17.39 18.14 0.26
N ALA A 361 16.17 18.38 0.73
CA ALA A 361 15.37 19.51 0.30
C ALA A 361 16.07 20.83 0.63
N ARG A 362 16.52 21.01 1.89
CA ARG A 362 17.24 22.20 2.35
C ARG A 362 18.49 22.48 1.50
N ARG A 363 19.38 21.50 1.35
CA ARG A 363 20.62 21.63 0.56
C ARG A 363 20.35 22.02 -0.89
N ARG A 364 19.32 21.44 -1.52
CA ARG A 364 18.97 21.73 -2.91
C ARG A 364 18.35 23.12 -3.07
N LEU A 365 17.53 23.56 -2.12
CA LEU A 365 16.96 24.90 -2.10
C LEU A 365 18.04 25.97 -1.88
N GLU A 366 18.98 25.75 -0.96
CA GLU A 366 20.14 26.63 -0.74
C GLU A 366 20.99 26.76 -2.00
N ARG A 367 21.33 25.64 -2.64
CA ARG A 367 22.08 25.64 -3.90
C ARG A 367 21.36 26.43 -5.01
N ARG A 368 20.03 26.29 -5.13
CA ARG A 368 19.22 27.05 -6.10
C ARG A 368 19.25 28.55 -5.79
N ALA A 369 19.19 28.93 -4.52
CA ALA A 369 19.26 30.32 -4.08
C ALA A 369 20.65 30.94 -4.40
N GLU A 370 21.74 30.25 -4.06
CA GLU A 370 23.11 30.68 -4.37
C GLU A 370 23.33 30.89 -5.87
N GLN A 371 22.89 29.93 -6.70
CA GLN A 371 22.96 30.00 -8.15
C GLN A 371 22.19 31.22 -8.71
N THR A 372 21.00 31.48 -8.16
CA THR A 372 20.18 32.64 -8.53
C THR A 372 20.89 33.96 -8.19
N THR A 373 21.49 34.07 -7.00
CA THR A 373 22.28 35.26 -6.59
C THR A 373 23.49 35.49 -7.49
N GLN A 374 24.11 34.43 -8.02
CA GLN A 374 25.23 34.52 -8.95
C GLN A 374 24.81 34.83 -10.41
N GLY A 375 23.52 35.05 -10.68
CA GLY A 375 23.01 35.29 -12.04
C GLY A 375 23.00 34.04 -12.93
N LEU A 376 23.24 32.86 -12.34
CA LEU A 376 23.26 31.56 -13.00
C LEU A 376 21.96 30.84 -12.69
N THR A 377 20.90 31.08 -13.44
CA THR A 377 19.70 30.24 -13.33
C THR A 377 19.81 29.07 -14.30
N SER A 378 19.18 27.94 -13.96
CA SER A 378 18.99 26.84 -14.92
C SER A 378 18.41 27.38 -16.23
N GLU A 379 17.51 28.35 -16.14
CA GLU A 379 16.92 29.05 -17.27
C GLU A 379 17.93 29.83 -18.12
N SER A 380 18.90 30.54 -17.52
CA SER A 380 19.92 31.31 -18.26
C SER A 380 20.94 30.42 -18.99
N VAL A 381 21.13 29.19 -18.52
CA VAL A 381 21.97 28.18 -19.17
C VAL A 381 21.16 27.37 -20.20
N LEU A 382 19.94 26.95 -19.86
CA LEU A 382 19.09 26.11 -20.71
C LEU A 382 18.48 26.89 -21.89
N LYS A 383 18.25 28.20 -21.75
CA LYS A 383 17.87 29.09 -22.89
C LYS A 383 18.93 29.15 -24.00
N LYS A 384 20.15 28.67 -23.75
CA LYS A 384 21.19 28.51 -24.78
C LYS A 384 21.00 27.25 -25.63
N GLN A 385 20.09 26.36 -25.27
CA GLN A 385 19.74 25.18 -26.05
C GLN A 385 18.67 25.56 -27.08
N SER A 386 19.05 25.58 -28.36
CA SER A 386 18.24 26.09 -29.48
C SER A 386 16.91 25.37 -29.72
N TRP A 387 16.69 24.21 -29.07
CA TRP A 387 15.48 23.39 -29.21
C TRP A 387 14.50 23.53 -28.03
N ARG A 388 14.83 24.32 -27.00
CA ARG A 388 13.99 24.55 -25.80
C ARG A 388 13.11 25.81 -25.88
N THR A 389 12.89 26.37 -27.08
CA THR A 389 12.03 27.56 -27.31
C THR A 389 10.57 27.29 -27.10
#